data_AF-A0A537JL69-F1
#
_entry.id   AF-A0A537JL69-F1
#
_cell.length_a   1.000
_cell.length_b   1.000
_cell.length_c   1.000
_cell.angle_alpha   90.00
_cell.angle_beta   90.00
_cell.angle_gamma   90.00
#
_symmetry.space_group_name_H-M   'P 1'
#
loop_
_entity.id
_entity.type
_entity.pdbx_description
1 polymer ?
#
loop_
_entity_poly.entity_id
_entity_poly.type
_entity_poly.pdbx_seq_one_letter_code
_entity_poly.pdbx_strand_id
1 'polypeptide(L)'
;STEERIKAVAAASTGFVYCVSRTGVTGVRDELPEGVRDLVQRIRRQTQTPICVGFGISQPAQAREAAAVADGVIVGSAIVKLVEETPQALDRIAAFVRGLRAAIDQH
;
A
#
# COMPACT_ATOMS: atom_id res chain seq x y z
N SER A 1 -1.23 -9.13 13.76
CA SER A 1 -1.55 -8.24 14.90
C SER A 1 -2.62 -8.91 15.78
N THR A 2 -2.62 -8.68 17.09
CA THR A 2 -3.70 -9.15 17.99
C THR A 2 -4.97 -8.32 17.77
N GLU A 3 -6.13 -8.83 18.17
CA GLU A 3 -7.39 -8.10 18.01
C GLU A 3 -7.45 -6.84 18.87
N GLU A 4 -6.92 -6.89 20.09
CA GLU A 4 -6.85 -5.75 21.00
C GLU A 4 -6.03 -4.61 20.38
N ARG A 5 -4.90 -4.95 19.75
CA ARG A 5 -4.04 -3.96 19.09
C ARG A 5 -4.72 -3.39 17.84
N ILE A 6 -5.41 -4.21 17.06
CA ILE A 6 -6.18 -3.73 15.90
C ILE A 6 -7.24 -2.74 16.37
N LYS A 7 -8.01 -3.07 17.41
CA LYS A 7 -9.06 -2.22 17.97
C LYS A 7 -8.50 -0.89 18.50
N ALA A 8 -7.37 -0.94 19.22
CA ALA A 8 -6.71 0.27 19.75
C ALA A 8 -6.22 1.19 18.62
N VAL A 9 -5.56 0.64 17.59
CA VAL A 9 -5.10 1.42 16.43
C VAL A 9 -6.28 1.98 15.65
N ALA A 10 -7.30 1.17 15.41
CA ALA A 10 -8.51 1.56 14.69
C ALA A 10 -9.24 2.73 15.38
N ALA A 11 -9.33 2.70 16.71
CA ALA A 11 -9.96 3.78 17.50
C ALA A 11 -9.13 5.08 17.51
N ALA A 12 -7.80 4.98 17.46
CA ALA A 12 -6.90 6.14 17.49
C ALA A 12 -6.62 6.74 16.10
N SER A 13 -6.95 6.03 15.02
CA SER A 13 -6.62 6.46 13.65
C SER A 13 -7.62 7.48 13.12
N THR A 14 -7.11 8.57 12.55
CA THR A 14 -7.89 9.59 11.82
C THR A 14 -7.38 9.69 10.38
N GLY A 15 -8.27 10.01 9.44
CA GLY A 15 -7.95 10.01 8.00
C GLY A 15 -7.94 8.60 7.41
N PHE A 16 -6.93 7.78 7.74
CA PHE A 16 -6.83 6.38 7.30
C PHE A 16 -6.02 5.52 8.27
N VAL A 17 -6.24 4.21 8.25
CA VAL A 17 -5.40 3.21 8.91
C VAL A 17 -4.31 2.77 7.94
N TYR A 18 -3.04 2.98 8.30
CA TYR A 18 -1.93 2.43 7.52
C TYR A 18 -1.69 0.96 7.89
N CYS A 19 -2.16 0.06 7.03
CA CYS A 19 -1.89 -1.36 7.09
C CYS A 19 -0.56 -1.70 6.39
N VAL A 20 0.52 -1.86 7.16
CA VAL A 20 1.83 -2.31 6.67
C VAL A 20 2.04 -3.79 6.98
N SER A 21 2.51 -4.56 6.00
CA SER A 21 3.06 -5.90 6.25
C SER A 21 4.54 -5.88 5.90
N ARG A 22 5.40 -5.88 6.93
CA ARG A 22 6.82 -6.23 6.83
C ARG A 22 7.01 -7.60 7.45
N THR A 23 6.61 -8.67 6.76
CA THR A 23 7.27 -9.96 7.01
C THR A 23 8.66 -9.84 6.40
N GLY A 24 9.66 -9.58 7.25
CA GLY A 24 11.02 -9.33 6.81
C GLY A 24 11.58 -10.49 5.99
N VAL A 25 11.82 -10.25 4.71
CA VAL A 25 13.04 -10.61 3.96
C VAL A 25 12.98 -9.90 2.61
N THR A 26 14.15 -9.42 2.19
CA THR A 26 14.48 -8.76 0.94
C THR A 26 13.91 -9.48 -0.29
N GLY A 27 13.22 -8.75 -1.16
CA GLY A 27 12.84 -9.24 -2.49
C GLY A 27 11.68 -8.43 -3.07
N VAL A 28 11.84 -7.99 -4.31
CA VAL A 28 10.76 -7.44 -5.13
C VAL A 28 9.75 -8.58 -5.32
N ARG A 29 8.76 -8.70 -4.44
CA ARG A 29 7.68 -9.70 -4.60
C ARG A 29 6.68 -9.10 -5.57
N ASP A 30 6.39 -9.80 -6.66
CA ASP A 30 5.40 -9.34 -7.64
C ASP A 30 3.96 -9.38 -7.11
N GLU A 31 3.73 -10.10 -6.00
CA GLU A 31 2.41 -10.38 -5.43
C GLU A 31 2.17 -9.73 -4.05
N LEU A 32 0.89 -9.54 -3.71
CA LEU A 32 0.44 -9.12 -2.39
C LEU A 32 0.96 -10.08 -1.29
N PRO A 33 1.57 -9.57 -0.19
CA PRO A 33 2.06 -10.43 0.88
C PRO A 33 0.95 -11.29 1.50
N GLU A 34 1.29 -12.55 1.78
CA GLU A 34 0.39 -13.50 2.42
C GLU A 34 -0.15 -12.93 3.75
N GLY A 35 -1.47 -13.04 3.95
CA GLY A 35 -2.16 -12.53 5.13
C GLY A 35 -2.52 -11.04 5.12
N VAL A 36 -2.12 -10.25 4.11
CA VAL A 36 -2.57 -8.84 4.00
C VAL A 36 -4.07 -8.75 3.84
N ARG A 37 -4.66 -9.59 2.98
CA ARG A 37 -6.13 -9.64 2.77
C ARG A 37 -6.86 -9.90 4.10
N ASP A 38 -6.41 -10.90 4.86
CA ASP A 38 -7.02 -11.25 6.14
C ASP A 38 -6.85 -10.15 7.19
N LEU A 39 -5.67 -9.51 7.23
CA LEU A 39 -5.42 -8.40 8.14
C LEU A 39 -6.33 -7.21 7.82
N VAL A 40 -6.48 -6.85 6.54
CA VAL A 40 -7.38 -5.77 6.12
C VAL A 40 -8.82 -6.11 6.48
N GLN A 41 -9.28 -7.34 6.26
CA GLN A 41 -10.63 -7.76 6.68
C GLN A 41 -10.83 -7.66 8.20
N ARG A 42 -9.83 -8.06 9.00
CA ARG A 42 -9.89 -7.94 10.46
C ARG A 42 -9.93 -6.50 10.94
N ILE A 43 -9.17 -5.59 10.32
CA ILE A 43 -9.22 -4.15 10.61
C ILE A 43 -10.59 -3.59 10.20
N ARG A 44 -11.11 -3.95 9.03
CA ARG A 44 -12.40 -3.48 8.50
C ARG A 44 -13.58 -3.87 9.38
N ARG A 45 -13.49 -4.96 10.14
CA ARG A 45 -14.49 -5.34 11.15
C ARG A 45 -14.50 -4.45 12.40
N GLN A 46 -13.44 -3.66 12.62
CA GLN A 46 -13.26 -2.86 13.84
C GLN A 46 -13.42 -1.36 13.60
N THR A 47 -13.48 -0.89 12.34
CA THR A 47 -13.63 0.53 12.01
C THR A 47 -14.16 0.76 10.59
N GLN A 48 -14.77 1.93 10.39
CA GLN A 48 -15.13 2.46 9.07
C GLN A 48 -14.05 3.39 8.48
N THR A 49 -12.99 3.67 9.24
CA THR A 49 -11.86 4.48 8.77
C THR A 49 -11.22 3.79 7.55
N PRO A 50 -10.97 4.52 6.43
CA PRO A 50 -10.33 3.96 5.24
C PRO A 50 -9.02 3.24 5.57
N ILE A 51 -8.75 2.13 4.92
CA ILE A 51 -7.56 1.31 5.13
C ILE A 51 -6.65 1.45 3.92
N CYS A 52 -5.44 1.96 4.13
CA CYS A 52 -4.41 2.06 3.10
C CYS A 52 -3.34 1.00 3.32
N VAL A 53 -2.88 0.35 2.25
CA VAL A 53 -1.82 -0.66 2.32
C VAL A 53 -0.52 -0.17 1.70
N GLY A 54 0.60 -0.57 2.29
CA GLY A 54 1.93 -0.35 1.74
C GLY A 54 2.88 -1.46 2.13
N PHE A 55 3.55 -2.07 1.15
CA PHE A 55 4.46 -3.20 1.38
C PHE A 55 5.68 -3.19 0.43
N GLY A 56 5.95 -2.06 -0.23
CA GLY A 56 7.03 -1.94 -1.22
C GLY A 56 6.54 -2.02 -2.66
N ILE A 57 5.40 -1.42 -2.95
CA ILE A 57 4.80 -1.37 -4.28
C ILE A 57 5.72 -0.55 -5.20
N SER A 58 6.12 -1.17 -6.30
CA SER A 58 6.99 -0.59 -7.32
C SER A 58 6.50 -0.86 -8.74
N GLN A 59 5.40 -1.59 -8.92
CA GLN A 59 4.83 -1.94 -10.23
C GLN A 59 3.31 -1.71 -10.27
N PRO A 60 2.74 -1.38 -11.45
CA PRO A 60 1.30 -1.18 -11.60
C PRO A 60 0.45 -2.40 -11.22
N ALA A 61 0.91 -3.62 -11.51
CA ALA A 61 0.21 -4.86 -11.16
C ALA A 61 0.01 -5.01 -9.63
N GLN A 62 1.08 -4.76 -8.86
CA GLN A 62 1.02 -4.77 -7.38
C GLN A 62 0.06 -3.71 -6.84
N ALA A 63 0.04 -2.51 -7.45
CA ALA A 63 -0.87 -1.44 -7.06
C ALA A 63 -2.34 -1.84 -7.30
N ARG A 64 -2.64 -2.48 -8.42
CA ARG A 64 -3.97 -3.02 -8.72
C ARG A 64 -4.39 -4.10 -7.71
N GLU A 65 -3.53 -5.06 -7.41
CA GLU A 65 -3.82 -6.10 -6.42
C GLU A 65 -4.06 -5.53 -5.01
N ALA A 66 -3.26 -4.55 -4.62
CA ALA A 66 -3.40 -3.85 -3.35
C ALA A 66 -4.74 -3.09 -3.28
N ALA A 67 -5.13 -2.40 -4.34
CA ALA A 67 -6.40 -1.68 -4.42
C ALA A 67 -7.64 -2.61 -4.45
N ALA A 68 -7.48 -3.86 -4.90
CA ALA A 68 -8.57 -4.84 -4.87
C ALA A 68 -8.92 -5.30 -3.44
N VAL A 69 -8.09 -5.01 -2.43
CA VAL A 69 -8.31 -5.42 -1.03
C VAL A 69 -8.43 -4.24 -0.07
N ALA A 70 -7.90 -3.07 -0.41
CA ALA A 70 -7.78 -1.91 0.46
C ALA A 70 -8.35 -0.64 -0.20
N ASP A 71 -8.66 0.37 0.61
CA ASP A 71 -9.27 1.61 0.14
C ASP A 71 -8.21 2.58 -0.43
N GLY A 72 -6.93 2.31 -0.19
CA GLY A 72 -5.82 3.11 -0.71
C GLY A 72 -4.50 2.35 -0.77
N VAL A 73 -3.57 2.89 -1.56
CA VAL A 73 -2.25 2.31 -1.82
C VAL A 73 -1.16 3.32 -1.51
N ILE A 74 -0.15 2.92 -0.75
CA ILE A 74 0.97 3.77 -0.34
C ILE A 74 2.25 3.32 -1.03
N VAL A 75 2.90 4.26 -1.71
CA VAL A 75 4.10 4.05 -2.52
C VAL A 75 5.19 5.01 -2.03
N GLY A 76 6.28 4.46 -1.49
CA GLY A 76 7.39 5.25 -0.93
C GLY A 76 8.70 4.98 -1.65
N SER A 77 9.34 3.85 -1.35
CA SER A 77 10.70 3.54 -1.82
C SER A 77 10.88 3.57 -3.34
N ALA A 78 9.85 3.24 -4.13
CA ALA A 78 9.94 3.33 -5.59
C ALA A 78 10.05 4.79 -6.08
N ILE A 79 9.34 5.72 -5.45
CA ILE A 79 9.43 7.15 -5.77
C ILE A 79 10.80 7.69 -5.34
N VAL A 80 11.25 7.34 -4.13
CA VAL A 80 12.56 7.78 -3.62
C VAL A 80 13.70 7.31 -4.54
N LYS A 81 13.66 6.05 -5.01
CA LYS A 81 14.65 5.54 -5.98
C LYS A 81 14.70 6.35 -7.26
N LEU A 82 13.54 6.73 -7.81
CA LEU A 82 13.49 7.58 -9.02
C LEU A 82 14.14 8.95 -8.78
N VAL A 83 13.93 9.54 -7.59
CA VAL A 83 14.56 10.81 -7.21
C VAL A 83 16.08 10.66 -7.07
N GLU A 84 16.55 9.56 -6.50
CA GLU A 84 17.98 9.28 -6.32
C GLU A 84 18.74 9.05 -7.64
N GLU A 85 18.06 8.54 -8.67
CA GLU A 85 18.68 8.30 -10.00
C GLU A 85 19.06 9.59 -10.73
N THR A 86 18.29 10.67 -10.58
CA THR A 86 18.56 11.93 -11.27
C THR A 86 17.81 13.13 -10.65
N PRO A 87 18.43 14.32 -10.60
CA PRO A 87 17.73 15.56 -10.24
C PRO A 87 16.55 15.92 -11.14
N GLN A 88 16.47 15.36 -12.36
CA GLN A 88 15.41 15.61 -13.35
C GLN A 88 14.32 14.51 -13.31
N ALA A 89 14.09 13.89 -12.16
CA ALA A 89 13.21 12.73 -12.02
C ALA A 89 11.71 13.04 -12.14
N LEU A 90 11.29 14.31 -12.17
CA LEU A 90 9.87 14.69 -12.13
C LEU A 90 9.05 14.03 -13.23
N ASP A 91 9.53 14.02 -14.47
CA ASP A 91 8.82 13.38 -15.59
C ASP A 91 8.71 11.86 -15.41
N ARG A 92 9.76 11.22 -14.88
CA ARG A 92 9.76 9.78 -14.58
C ARG A 92 8.79 9.45 -13.45
N ILE A 93 8.77 10.26 -12.40
CA ILE A 93 7.83 10.12 -11.27
C ILE A 93 6.40 10.31 -11.75
N ALA A 94 6.14 11.34 -12.57
CA ALA A 94 4.82 11.58 -13.13
C ALA A 94 4.36 10.42 -14.03
N ALA A 95 5.25 9.90 -14.89
CA ALA A 95 4.95 8.72 -15.71
C ALA A 95 4.68 7.48 -14.85
N PHE A 96 5.49 7.24 -13.81
CA PHE A 96 5.32 6.14 -12.88
C PHE A 96 3.98 6.22 -12.15
N VAL A 97 3.66 7.36 -11.53
CA VAL A 97 2.38 7.57 -10.81
C VAL A 97 1.18 7.43 -11.73
N ARG A 98 1.25 7.96 -12.97
CA ARG A 98 0.20 7.75 -13.98
C ARG A 98 -0.01 6.27 -14.29
N GLY A 99 1.08 5.51 -14.44
CA GLY A 99 1.02 4.06 -14.67
C GLY A 99 0.34 3.32 -13.52
N LEU A 100 0.67 3.67 -12.27
CA LEU A 100 0.01 3.10 -11.10
C LEU A 100 -1.48 3.44 -11.06
N ARG A 101 -1.83 4.71 -11.28
CA ARG A 101 -3.22 5.19 -11.27
C ARG A 101 -4.06 4.47 -12.33
N ALA A 102 -3.56 4.39 -13.56
CA ALA A 102 -4.23 3.71 -14.66
C ALA A 102 -4.50 2.22 -14.35
N ALA A 103 -3.55 1.53 -13.71
CA ALA A 103 -3.75 0.13 -13.34
C ALA A 103 -4.80 -0.07 -12.23
N ILE A 104 -4.94 0.89 -11.32
CA ILE A 104 -5.98 0.87 -10.28
C ILE A 104 -7.35 1.20 -10.87
N ASP A 105 -7.44 2.14 -11.83
CA ASP A 105 -8.71 2.56 -12.46
C ASP A 105 -9.33 1.52 -13.41
N GLN A 106 -8.57 0.50 -13.81
CA GLN A 106 -9.05 -0.59 -14.67
C GLN A 106 -9.84 -1.67 -13.90
N HIS A 107 -10.44 -1.32 -12.75
CA HIS A 107 -11.27 -2.19 -11.90
C HIS A 107 -12.73 -1.78 -11.93
#